data_AF-A0A2R6NFZ3-F1
#
_entry.id   AF-A0A2R6NFZ3-F1
#
_cell.length_a   1.000
_cell.length_b   1.000
_cell.length_c   1.000
_cell.angle_alpha   90.00
_cell.angle_beta   90.00
_cell.angle_gamma   90.00
#
_symmetry.space_group_name_H-M   'P 1'
#
loop_
_entity.id
_entity.type
_entity.pdbx_description
1 polymer ?
#
loop_
_entity_poly.entity_id
_entity_poly.type
_entity_poly.pdbx_seq_one_letter_code
_entity_poly.pdbx_strand_id
1 'polypeptide(L)' 'MAHSAQEFIRALKAPSDPPHPDGLSKVDIARQAWDDTSLYVPNKEEAITDWILTRFLKDKDKDA' A
#
# COMPACT_ATOMS: atom_id res chain seq x y z
N MET A 1 -11.66 4.66 0.38
CA MET A 1 -11.41 4.96 1.79
C MET A 1 -11.12 3.65 2.49
N ALA A 2 -9.89 3.39 2.93
CA ALA A 2 -9.62 2.26 3.82
C ALA A 2 -10.06 2.70 5.23
N HIS A 3 -11.24 2.27 5.67
CA HIS A 3 -11.83 2.63 6.95
C HIS A 3 -11.25 1.81 8.12
N SER A 4 -10.29 0.92 7.85
CA SER A 4 -9.60 0.15 8.88
C SER A 4 -8.16 -0.21 8.48
N ALA A 5 -7.33 -0.47 9.49
CA ALA A 5 -5.97 -1.00 9.31
C ALA A 5 -5.94 -2.27 8.46
N GLN A 6 -6.95 -3.13 8.59
CA GLN A 6 -7.04 -4.37 7.83
C GLN A 6 -7.27 -4.12 6.34
N GLU A 7 -8.13 -3.16 6.00
CA GLU A 7 -8.38 -2.75 4.61
C GLU A 7 -7.14 -2.11 4.00
N PHE A 8 -6.42 -1.29 4.77
CA PHE A 8 -5.16 -0.70 4.34
C PHE A 8 -4.12 -1.77 3.96
N ILE A 9 -3.88 -2.75 4.85
CA ILE A 9 -2.93 -3.83 4.59
C ILE A 9 -3.38 -4.70 3.40
N ARG A 10 -4.68 -4.97 3.26
CA ARG A 10 -5.22 -5.71 2.11
C ARG A 10 -5.01 -4.95 0.80
N ALA A 11 -5.21 -3.63 0.80
CA ALA A 11 -5.01 -2.80 -0.39
C ALA A 11 -3.56 -2.80 -0.87
N LEU A 12 -2.58 -2.67 0.04
CA LEU A 12 -1.15 -2.73 -0.33
C LEU A 12 -0.74 -4.10 -0.88
N LYS A 13 -1.29 -5.18 -0.30
CA LYS A 13 -0.99 -6.56 -0.70
C LYS A 13 -1.76 -7.06 -1.91
N ALA A 14 -2.69 -6.27 -2.45
CA ALA A 14 -3.49 -6.68 -3.61
C ALA A 14 -2.58 -7.05 -4.81
N PRO A 15 -2.95 -7.98 -5.68
CA PRO A 15 -2.13 -8.36 -6.83
C PRO A 15 -2.11 -7.28 -7.93
N SER A 16 -3.19 -6.52 -8.07
CA SER A 16 -3.34 -5.44 -9.05
C SER A 16 -3.05 -4.07 -8.45
N ASP A 17 -2.75 -3.11 -9.30
CA ASP A 17 -2.67 -1.69 -8.98
C ASP A 17 -3.38 -0.90 -10.10
N PRO A 18 -4.50 -0.20 -9.82
CA PRO A 18 -5.13 -0.03 -8.51
C PRO A 18 -5.75 -1.33 -7.94
N PRO A 19 -5.94 -1.43 -6.61
CA PRO A 19 -6.58 -2.60 -5.98
C PRO A 19 -8.06 -2.77 -6.34
N HIS A 20 -8.73 -1.68 -6.70
CA HIS A 20 -10.13 -1.65 -7.14
C HIS A 20 -10.23 -0.95 -8.51
N PRO A 21 -11.12 -1.39 -9.42
CA PRO A 21 -11.19 -0.90 -10.81
C PRO A 21 -11.38 0.61 -10.99
N ASP A 22 -11.89 1.33 -9.99
CA ASP A 22 -12.03 2.81 -9.98
C ASP A 22 -11.44 3.41 -8.69
N GLY A 23 -10.52 2.68 -8.07
CA GLY A 23 -9.91 3.03 -6.80
C GLY A 23 -8.64 3.85 -6.94
N LEU A 24 -8.13 4.28 -5.80
CA LEU A 24 -6.82 4.91 -5.71
C LEU A 24 -5.71 3.91 -6.05
N SER A 25 -4.61 4.44 -6.61
CA SER A 25 -3.38 3.67 -6.72
C SER A 25 -2.86 3.27 -5.34
N LYS A 26 -2.07 2.22 -5.25
CA LYS A 26 -1.44 1.84 -3.98
C LYS A 26 -0.52 2.93 -3.42
N VAL A 27 0.10 3.73 -4.29
CA VAL A 27 0.92 4.88 -3.87
C VAL A 27 0.05 5.93 -3.18
N ASP A 28 -1.11 6.25 -3.76
CA ASP A 28 -2.03 7.23 -3.18
C ASP A 28 -2.65 6.71 -1.87
N ILE A 29 -2.94 5.40 -1.79
CA ILE A 29 -3.41 4.76 -0.55
C ILE A 29 -2.34 4.83 0.54
N ALA A 30 -1.08 4.49 0.23
CA ALA A 30 0.03 4.59 1.17
C ALA A 30 0.24 6.03 1.65
N ARG A 31 0.17 7.00 0.74
CA ARG A 31 0.29 8.42 1.06
C ARG A 31 -0.83 8.91 1.98
N GLN A 32 -2.09 8.59 1.66
CA GLN A 32 -3.22 8.96 2.51
C GLN A 32 -3.11 8.34 3.91
N ALA A 33 -2.72 7.07 4.01
CA ALA A 33 -2.51 6.43 5.30
C ALA A 33 -1.34 7.03 6.09
N TRP A 34 -0.28 7.46 5.41
CA TRP A 34 0.85 8.17 6.03
C TRP A 34 0.42 9.49 6.65
N ASP A 35 -0.33 10.30 5.87
CA ASP A 35 -0.79 11.63 6.27
C ASP A 35 -1.94 11.58 7.30
N ASP A 36 -2.69 10.48 7.35
CA ASP A 36 -3.78 10.28 8.30
C ASP A 36 -3.27 9.86 9.69
N THR A 37 -3.28 10.80 10.63
CA THR A 37 -2.92 10.57 12.04
C THR A 37 -4.01 9.86 12.84
N SER A 38 -5.25 9.77 12.32
CA SER A 38 -6.37 9.08 12.98
C SER A 38 -6.39 7.58 12.66
N LEU A 39 -5.74 7.18 11.57
CA LEU A 39 -5.59 5.78 11.18
C LEU A 39 -4.47 5.10 11.98
N TYR A 40 -4.85 4.32 12.99
CA TYR A 40 -3.92 3.47 13.71
C TYR A 40 -3.66 2.17 12.96
N VAL A 41 -2.41 1.99 12.51
CA VAL A 41 -1.88 0.72 11.99
C VAL A 41 -0.59 0.43 12.76
N PRO A 42 -0.47 -0.73 13.44
CA PRO A 42 0.80 -1.12 14.05
C PRO A 42 1.92 -1.13 13.01
N ASN A 43 3.04 -0.49 13.33
CA ASN A 43 4.21 -0.36 12.44
C ASN A 43 3.84 0.13 11.02
N LYS A 44 2.96 1.13 10.92
CA LYS A 44 2.46 1.69 9.65
C LYS A 44 3.57 2.01 8.67
N GLU A 45 4.63 2.63 9.16
CA GLU A 45 5.78 3.10 8.39
C GLU A 45 6.59 1.91 7.84
N GLU A 46 6.74 0.86 8.64
CA GLU A 46 7.39 -0.39 8.24
C GLU A 46 6.58 -1.10 7.16
N ALA A 47 5.25 -1.18 7.32
CA ALA A 47 4.36 -1.80 6.33
C ALA A 47 4.40 -1.08 4.97
N ILE A 48 4.48 0.25 4.97
CA ILE A 48 4.63 1.05 3.75
C ILE A 48 6.01 0.81 3.12
N THR A 49 7.07 0.81 3.93
CA THR A 49 8.44 0.60 3.46
C THR A 49 8.62 -0.79 2.84
N ASP A 50 8.14 -1.84 3.52
CA ASP A 50 8.18 -3.23 3.04
C ASP A 50 7.46 -3.39 1.69
N TRP A 51 6.30 -2.75 1.55
CA TRP A 51 5.56 -2.74 0.30
C TRP A 51 6.34 -2.06 -0.85
N ILE A 52 6.94 -0.88 -0.60
CA ILE A 52 7.74 -0.15 -1.60
C ILE A 52 8.94 -0.99 -2.05
N LEU A 53 9.67 -1.56 -1.09
CA LEU A 53 10.84 -2.40 -1.39
C LEU A 53 10.43 -3.65 -2.19
N THR A 54 9.36 -4.32 -1.76
CA THR A 54 8.83 -5.49 -2.49
C THR A 54 8.44 -5.14 -3.92
N ARG A 55 7.85 -3.96 -4.15
CA ARG A 55 7.50 -3.51 -5.50
C ARG A 55 8.73 -3.30 -6.37
N PHE A 56 9.72 -2.55 -5.89
CA PHE A 56 10.95 -2.31 -6.64
C PHE A 56 11.72 -3.60 -6.93
N LEU A 57 11.76 -4.54 -5.98
CA LEU A 57 12.41 -5.84 -6.20
C LEU A 57 11.68 -6.67 -7.27
N LYS A 58 10.34 -6.69 -7.25
CA LYS A 58 9.54 -7.38 -8.28
C LYS A 58 9.69 -6.76 -9.66
N ASP A 59 9.78 -5.44 -9.74
CA ASP A 59 9.97 -4.75 -11.01
C ASP A 59 11.37 -5.02 -11.57
N LYS A 60 12.41 -5.02 -10.71
CA LYS A 60 13.78 -5.42 -11.09
C LYS A 60 13.85 -6.83 -11.70
N ASP A 61 13.07 -7.78 -11.20
CA ASP A 61 13.07 -9.16 -11.69
C ASP A 61 12.29 -9.34 -13.01
N LYS A 62 11.49 -8.36 -13.44
CA LYS A 62 10.79 -8.38 -14.74
C LYS A 62 11.61 -7.82 -15.89
N ASP A 63 12.59 -6.98 -15.58
CA ASP A 63 13.46 -6.34 -16.56
C ASP A 63 14.78 -7.11 -16.79
N ALA A 64 15.00 -8.23 -16.08
CA ALA A 64 16.19 -9.09 -16.14
C ALA A 64 15.92 -10.38 -16.94
#